data_AF-E7C5Q9-F1
#
_entry.id   AF-E7C5Q9-F1
#
_cell.length_a   1.000
_cell.length_b   1.000
_cell.length_c   1.000
_cell.angle_alpha   90.00
_cell.angle_beta   90.00
_cell.angle_gamma   90.00
#
_symmetry.space_group_name_H-M   'P 1'
#
loop_
_entity.id
_entity.type
_entity.pdbx_description
1 polymer ?
#
loop_
_entity_poly.entity_id
_entity_poly.type
_entity_poly.pdbx_seq_one_letter_code
_entity_poly.pdbx_strand_id
1 'polypeptide(L)'
;MGLGLFMIGKAVIAGTDQPAFALAEWARSPVSLIGLSVAVGLILFYILFSKALGFVPTAFVVILTLMLTLRTRPVTAIVVSLLATIVIQQAFGRLLLVPLPRSALGFLW
;
A
#
# COMPACT_ATOMS: atom_id res chain seq x y z
N MET A 1 11.52 38.42 -0.86
CA MET A 1 12.63 37.78 -0.10
C MET A 1 12.60 38.08 1.40
N GLY A 2 12.26 39.29 1.87
CA GLY A 2 12.27 39.62 3.31
C GLY A 2 11.26 38.88 4.21
N LEU A 3 10.12 38.46 3.66
CA LEU A 3 9.07 37.77 4.43
C LEU A 3 9.52 36.37 4.93
N GLY A 4 10.34 35.68 4.14
CA GLY A 4 10.86 34.35 4.49
C GLY A 4 11.85 34.41 5.65
N LEU A 5 12.75 35.41 5.63
CA LEU A 5 13.67 35.66 6.74
C LEU A 5 12.94 36.03 8.03
N PHE A 6 11.85 36.81 7.91
CA PHE A 6 11.01 37.16 9.06
C PHE A 6 10.29 35.95 9.65
N MET A 7 9.79 35.03 8.82
CA MET A 7 9.17 33.78 9.28
C MET A 7 10.17 32.84 9.95
N ILE A 8 11.39 32.73 9.43
CA ILE A 8 12.47 31.94 10.06
C ILE A 8 12.86 32.56 11.41
N GLY A 9 13.02 33.89 11.46
CA GLY A 9 13.31 34.59 12.70
C GLY A 9 12.22 34.41 13.75
N LYS A 10 10.94 34.52 13.37
CA LYS A 10 9.82 34.27 14.28
C LYS A 10 9.72 32.81 14.72
N ALA A 11 10.04 31.83 13.86
CA ALA A 11 10.03 30.42 14.23
C ALA A 11 11.12 30.09 15.27
N VAL A 12 12.29 30.73 15.17
CA VAL A 12 13.40 30.55 16.13
C VAL A 12 13.14 31.29 17.44
N ILE A 13 12.59 32.51 17.39
CA ILE A 13 12.32 33.33 18.57
C ILE A 13 11.07 32.86 19.32
N ALA A 14 10.08 32.30 18.62
CA ALA A 14 8.85 31.77 19.21
C ALA A 14 9.06 30.43 19.94
N GLY A 15 10.31 29.96 20.10
CA GLY A 15 10.70 28.89 21.01
C GLY A 15 9.66 27.80 21.08
N THR A 16 9.45 27.11 19.95
CA THR A 16 8.37 26.12 19.82
C THR A 16 8.52 25.05 20.89
N ASP A 17 7.69 25.17 21.93
CA ASP A 17 7.10 24.09 22.73
C ASP A 17 6.28 23.11 21.86
N GLN A 18 6.54 23.08 20.54
CA GLN A 18 5.97 22.14 19.60
C GLN A 18 7.06 21.10 19.35
N PRO A 19 6.82 19.83 19.71
CA PRO A 19 7.79 18.78 19.47
C PRO A 19 8.08 18.72 17.97
N ALA A 20 9.36 18.79 17.61
CA ALA A 20 9.84 18.65 16.23
C ALA A 20 9.36 17.33 15.56
N PHE A 21 8.90 16.38 16.37
CA PHE A 21 8.12 15.20 16.01
C PHE A 21 6.72 15.27 16.61
N ALA A 22 5.87 16.16 16.09
CA ALA A 22 4.44 15.99 16.26
C ALA A 22 4.02 14.78 15.41
N LEU A 23 4.12 13.57 15.99
CA LEU A 23 3.42 12.40 15.48
C LEU A 23 1.98 12.84 15.25
N ALA A 24 1.63 12.99 13.96
CA ALA A 24 0.31 13.41 13.54
C ALA A 24 -0.72 12.52 14.25
N GLU A 25 -1.90 13.06 14.56
CA GLU A 25 -2.87 12.36 15.41
C GLU A 25 -3.22 10.96 14.87
N TRP A 26 -3.13 10.76 13.54
CA TRP A 26 -3.26 9.45 12.92
C TRP A 26 -2.20 8.45 13.38
N ALA A 27 -0.95 8.84 13.62
CA ALA A 27 0.18 7.98 14.00
C ALA A 27 0.19 7.60 15.49
N ARG A 28 -0.70 8.19 16.31
CA ARG A 28 -0.89 7.81 17.72
C ARG A 28 -1.82 6.62 17.89
N SER A 29 -2.57 6.25 16.87
CA SER A 29 -3.47 5.09 16.93
C SER A 29 -2.70 3.79 16.67
N PRO A 30 -2.74 2.80 17.58
CA PRO A 30 -2.08 1.51 17.33
C PRO A 30 -2.64 0.79 16.10
N VAL A 31 -3.91 1.05 15.74
CA VAL A 31 -4.56 0.47 14.56
C VAL A 31 -3.97 1.01 13.25
N SER A 32 -3.64 2.30 13.19
CA SER A 32 -3.05 2.89 11.98
C SER A 32 -1.60 2.43 11.79
N LEU A 33 -0.86 2.25 12.88
CA LEU A 33 0.50 1.72 12.87
C LEU A 33 0.53 0.28 12.34
N ILE A 34 -0.45 -0.55 12.75
CA ILE A 34 -0.62 -1.91 12.24
C ILE A 34 -0.96 -1.87 10.75
N GLY A 35 -1.92 -1.04 10.33
CA GLY A 35 -2.28 -0.90 8.92
C GLY A 35 -1.09 -0.48 8.04
N LEU A 36 -0.30 0.48 8.51
CA LEU A 36 0.94 0.91 7.84
C LEU A 36 1.95 -0.23 7.75
N SER A 37 2.20 -0.92 8.86
CA SER A 37 3.16 -2.02 8.92
C SER A 37 2.75 -3.19 8.00
N VAL A 38 1.45 -3.50 7.96
CA VAL A 38 0.89 -4.51 7.05
C VAL A 38 1.05 -4.08 5.60
N ALA A 39 0.75 -2.83 5.26
CA ALA A 39 0.93 -2.32 3.90
C ALA A 39 2.40 -2.41 3.45
N VAL A 40 3.34 -1.99 4.30
CA VAL A 40 4.78 -2.09 4.02
C VAL A 40 5.22 -3.55 3.88
N GLY A 41 4.77 -4.42 4.80
CA GLY A 41 5.05 -5.85 4.74
C GLY A 41 4.52 -6.52 3.47
N LEU A 42 3.35 -6.11 3.00
CA LEU A 42 2.76 -6.60 1.75
C LEU A 42 3.55 -6.18 0.51
N ILE A 43 4.11 -4.96 0.49
CA ILE A 43 5.00 -4.52 -0.59
C ILE A 43 6.26 -5.38 -0.62
N LEU A 44 6.89 -5.61 0.55
CA LEU A 44 8.06 -6.48 0.64
C LEU A 44 7.75 -7.91 0.22
N PHE A 45 6.61 -8.44 0.65
CA PHE A 45 6.11 -9.76 0.22
C PHE A 45 5.97 -9.83 -1.30
N TYR A 46 5.35 -8.83 -1.93
CA TYR A 46 5.23 -8.80 -3.39
C TYR A 46 6.60 -8.78 -4.07
N ILE A 47 7.55 -7.96 -3.62
CA ILE A 47 8.89 -7.84 -4.24
C ILE A 47 9.66 -9.18 -4.15
N LEU A 48 9.59 -9.86 -3.00
CA LEU A 48 10.30 -11.12 -2.79
C LEU A 48 9.65 -12.29 -3.52
N PHE A 49 8.32 -12.40 -3.46
CA PHE A 49 7.61 -13.61 -3.89
C PHE A 49 6.99 -13.51 -5.29
N SER A 50 6.83 -12.31 -5.87
CA SER A 50 6.21 -12.15 -7.21
C SER A 50 6.97 -12.87 -8.32
N LYS A 51 8.30 -12.96 -8.23
CA LYS A 51 9.11 -13.68 -9.22
C LYS A 51 8.93 -15.20 -9.14
N ALA A 52 8.66 -15.74 -7.96
CA ALA A 52 8.53 -17.18 -7.73
C ALA A 52 7.09 -17.67 -7.94
N LEU A 53 6.10 -16.95 -7.39
CA LEU A 53 4.69 -17.32 -7.44
C LEU A 53 3.97 -16.77 -8.69
N GLY A 54 4.46 -15.67 -9.25
CA GLY A 54 3.81 -14.91 -10.32
C GLY A 54 2.82 -13.87 -9.81
N PHE A 55 2.28 -13.08 -10.74
CA PHE A 55 1.40 -11.94 -10.41
C PHE A 55 0.08 -12.34 -9.74
N VAL A 56 -0.66 -13.30 -10.31
CA VAL A 56 -2.01 -13.66 -9.84
C VAL A 56 -2.06 -14.07 -8.35
N PRO A 57 -1.28 -15.08 -7.88
CA PRO A 57 -1.34 -15.47 -6.47
C PRO A 57 -0.82 -14.38 -5.53
N THR A 58 0.20 -13.61 -5.94
CA THR A 58 0.73 -12.54 -5.08
C THR A 58 -0.24 -11.37 -4.96
N ALA A 59 -0.84 -10.93 -6.06
CA ALA A 59 -1.84 -9.88 -6.07
C ALA A 59 -3.10 -10.27 -5.28
N PHE A 60 -3.56 -11.52 -5.41
CA PHE A 60 -4.69 -12.04 -4.63
C PHE A 60 -4.42 -11.95 -3.13
N VAL A 61 -3.27 -12.46 -2.66
CA VAL A 61 -2.87 -12.39 -1.25
C VAL A 61 -2.81 -10.94 -0.78
N VAL A 62 -2.21 -10.05 -1.57
CA VAL A 62 -2.07 -8.64 -1.19
C VAL A 62 -3.42 -7.95 -1.03
N ILE A 63 -4.31 -8.07 -2.01
CA ILE A 63 -5.64 -7.45 -1.97
C ILE A 63 -6.47 -8.05 -0.84
N LEU A 64 -6.43 -9.38 -0.68
CA LEU A 64 -7.15 -10.07 0.39
C LEU A 64 -6.70 -9.62 1.77
N THR A 65 -5.39 -9.58 2.04
CA THR A 65 -4.85 -9.14 3.33
C THR A 65 -5.21 -7.69 3.62
N LEU A 66 -5.17 -6.80 2.61
CA LEU A 66 -5.63 -5.42 2.75
C LEU A 66 -7.12 -5.36 3.13
N MET A 67 -7.99 -6.05 2.39
CA MET A 67 -9.44 -6.05 2.68
C MET A 67 -9.76 -6.61 4.09
N LEU A 68 -9.03 -7.63 4.53
CA LEU A 68 -9.15 -8.19 5.88
C LEU A 68 -8.62 -7.23 6.95
N THR A 69 -7.55 -6.49 6.66
CA THR A 69 -7.01 -5.44 7.56
C THR A 69 -8.01 -4.31 7.74
N LEU A 70 -8.77 -3.98 6.69
CA LEU A 70 -9.88 -3.03 6.74
C LEU A 70 -11.15 -3.61 7.40
N ARG A 71 -11.09 -4.82 7.97
CA ARG A 71 -12.22 -5.53 8.62
C ARG A 71 -13.43 -5.74 7.68
N THR A 72 -13.18 -5.92 6.39
CA THR A 72 -14.23 -6.30 5.43
C THR A 72 -14.73 -7.72 5.73
N ARG A 73 -16.02 -7.99 5.44
CA ARG A 73 -16.56 -9.36 5.56
C ARG A 73 -15.70 -10.34 4.75
N PRO A 74 -15.24 -11.47 5.32
CA PRO A 74 -14.25 -12.34 4.70
C PRO A 74 -14.74 -12.94 3.38
N VAL A 75 -16.03 -13.28 3.27
CA VAL A 75 -16.63 -13.77 2.03
C VAL A 75 -16.54 -12.72 0.91
N THR A 76 -16.92 -11.47 1.22
CA THR A 76 -16.81 -10.36 0.27
C THR A 76 -15.35 -10.09 -0.09
N ALA A 77 -14.45 -10.15 0.88
CA ALA A 77 -13.02 -9.95 0.65
C ALA A 77 -12.45 -11.00 -0.32
N ILE A 78 -12.80 -12.28 -0.16
CA ILE A 78 -12.35 -13.36 -1.05
C ILE A 78 -12.90 -13.16 -2.47
N VAL A 79 -14.20 -12.92 -2.61
CA VAL A 79 -14.83 -12.76 -3.93
C VAL A 79 -14.28 -11.53 -4.65
N VAL A 80 -14.20 -10.40 -3.97
CA VAL A 80 -13.71 -9.14 -4.56
C VAL A 80 -12.23 -9.22 -4.89
N SER A 81 -11.39 -9.77 -4.00
CA SER A 81 -9.95 -9.92 -4.28
C SER A 81 -9.69 -10.86 -5.45
N LEU A 82 -10.45 -11.94 -5.60
CA LEU A 82 -10.35 -12.85 -6.74
C LEU A 82 -10.73 -12.14 -8.04
N LEU A 83 -11.90 -11.48 -8.08
CA LEU A 83 -12.36 -10.74 -9.25
C LEU A 83 -11.42 -9.60 -9.63
N ALA A 84 -11.00 -8.80 -8.66
CA ALA A 84 -10.08 -7.69 -8.87
C ALA A 84 -8.74 -8.19 -9.43
N THR A 85 -8.21 -9.29 -8.90
CA THR A 85 -6.95 -9.88 -9.40
C THR A 85 -7.06 -10.28 -10.87
N ILE A 86 -8.15 -10.94 -11.27
CA ILE A 86 -8.40 -11.33 -12.66
C ILE A 86 -8.55 -10.09 -13.56
N VAL A 87 -9.35 -9.11 -13.14
CA VAL A 87 -9.56 -7.87 -13.88
C VAL A 87 -8.26 -7.11 -14.09
N ILE A 88 -7.44 -6.99 -13.04
CA ILE A 88 -6.13 -6.32 -13.12
C ILE A 88 -5.22 -7.10 -14.06
N GLN A 89 -5.10 -8.43 -13.91
CA GLN A 89 -4.31 -9.26 -14.83
C GLN A 89 -4.72 -9.00 -16.29
N GLN A 90 -6.01 -8.94 -16.58
CA GLN A 90 -6.50 -8.76 -17.94
C GLN A 90 -6.38 -7.33 -18.46
N ALA A 91 -6.55 -6.32 -17.61
CA ALA A 91 -6.30 -4.93 -17.96
C ALA A 91 -4.83 -4.71 -18.30
N PHE A 92 -3.90 -5.27 -17.51
CA PHE A 92 -2.47 -5.12 -17.77
C PHE A 92 -2.00 -5.97 -18.96
N GLY A 93 -2.47 -7.21 -19.06
CA GLY A 93 -2.10 -8.12 -20.15
C GLY A 93 -2.66 -7.72 -21.51
N ARG A 94 -3.94 -7.33 -21.59
CA ARG A 94 -4.62 -7.04 -22.87
C ARG A 94 -4.73 -5.56 -23.21
N LEU A 95 -4.86 -4.68 -22.21
CA LEU A 95 -5.09 -3.25 -22.45
C LEU A 95 -3.78 -2.45 -22.51
N LEU A 96 -2.82 -2.78 -21.64
CA LEU A 96 -1.56 -2.04 -21.48
C LEU A 96 -0.36 -2.74 -22.15
N LEU A 97 -0.50 -4.00 -22.58
CA LEU A 97 0.55 -4.82 -23.23
C LEU A 97 1.87 -4.89 -22.44
N VAL A 98 1.82 -4.65 -21.12
CA VAL A 98 3.02 -4.68 -20.26
C VAL A 98 3.36 -6.14 -19.94
N PRO A 99 4.62 -6.58 -20.15
CA PRO A 99 5.04 -7.91 -19.76
C PRO A 99 5.02 -8.06 -18.24
N LEU A 100 3.96 -8.67 -17.72
CA LEU A 100 3.83 -9.01 -16.30
C LEU A 100 4.76 -10.18 -15.93
N PRO A 101 5.20 -10.26 -14.65
CA PRO A 101 5.94 -11.41 -14.14
C PRO A 101 5.14 -12.68 -14.38
N ARG A 102 5.71 -13.59 -15.18
CA ARG A 102 5.03 -14.81 -15.62
C ARG A 102 4.62 -15.63 -14.40
N SER A 103 3.34 -15.89 -14.24
CA SER A 103 2.86 -16.92 -13.34
C SER A 103 3.03 -18.29 -14.00
N ALA A 104 3.46 -19.29 -13.22
CA ALA A 104 3.56 -20.67 -13.69
C ALA A 104 2.21 -21.27 -14.13
N LEU A 105 1.09 -20.65 -13.74
CA LEU A 105 -0.24 -20.95 -14.23
C LEU A 105 -0.40 -20.41 -15.66
N GLY A 106 0.01 -21.20 -16.65
CA GLY A 106 -0.11 -20.90 -18.07
C GLY A 106 -1.55 -20.79 -18.61
N PHE A 107 -2.57 -20.85 -17.75
CA PHE A 107 -3.99 -20.87 -18.14
C PHE A 107 -4.62 -19.48 -18.34
N LEU A 108 -3.96 -18.39 -17.92
CA LEU A 108 -4.46 -17.01 -18.04
C LEU A 108 -3.60 -16.17 -19.01
N TRP A 109 -3.29 -16.73 -20.18
CA TRP A 109 -2.79 -16.00 -21.34
C TRP A 109 -3.95 -15.73 -22.31
#